data_AF-A0A8J6MLX0-F1
#
_entry.id   AF-A0A8J6MLX0-F1
#
_cell.length_a   1.000
_cell.length_b   1.000
_cell.length_c   1.000
_cell.angle_alpha   90.00
_cell.angle_beta   90.00
_cell.angle_gamma   90.00
#
_symmetry.space_group_name_H-M   'P 1'
#
loop_
_entity.id
_entity.type
_entity.pdbx_description
1 polymer ?
#
loop_
_entity_poly.entity_id
_entity_poly.type
_entity_poly.pdbx_seq_one_letter_code
_entity_poly.pdbx_strand_id
1 'polypeptide(L)'
;MKNLPKLTMWYWGLMLLCTTMGELIGNLLSRNLELGYTKGAVVDICVFSFIVATFIALRLKRDIYYWVLILVGNIGGTNLADWVTLEPLANDRTWGILAPLQLGTKFGSLAVMITLVVILL
;
A
#
# COMPACT_ATOMS: atom_id res chain seq x y z
N MET A 1 8.83 12.07 -23.87
CA MET A 1 8.00 11.88 -22.66
C MET A 1 6.78 12.79 -22.76
N LYS A 2 5.69 12.35 -23.39
CA LYS A 2 4.44 13.12 -23.53
C LYS A 2 3.38 12.45 -22.67
N ASN A 3 2.67 13.20 -21.83
CA ASN A 3 1.61 12.79 -20.90
C ASN A 3 2.05 12.46 -19.46
N LEU A 4 2.91 13.28 -18.86
CA LEU A 4 3.03 13.32 -17.40
C LEU A 4 1.89 14.19 -16.82
N PRO A 5 1.31 13.84 -15.67
CA PRO A 5 0.33 14.69 -15.01
C PRO A 5 0.96 16.06 -14.72
N LYS A 6 0.20 17.13 -14.98
CA LYS A 6 0.67 18.49 -14.67
C LYS A 6 0.85 18.57 -13.15
N LEU A 7 2.07 18.88 -12.71
CA LEU A 7 2.45 19.05 -11.30
C LEU A 7 1.84 20.34 -10.72
N THR A 8 0.52 20.36 -10.60
CA THR A 8 -0.25 21.48 -10.05
C THR A 8 -0.50 21.26 -8.55
N MET A 9 -1.00 22.28 -7.86
CA MET A 9 -1.39 22.15 -6.44
C MET A 9 -2.44 21.04 -6.22
N TRP A 10 -3.34 20.83 -7.19
CA TRP A 10 -4.31 19.74 -7.18
C TRP A 10 -3.67 18.35 -7.19
N TYR A 11 -2.58 18.17 -7.94
CA TYR A 11 -1.84 16.92 -7.97
C TYR A 11 -1.31 16.57 -6.57
N TRP A 12 -0.68 17.53 -5.90
CA TRP A 12 -0.14 17.34 -4.56
C TRP A 12 -1.23 17.09 -3.51
N GLY A 13 -2.35 17.83 -3.60
CA GLY A 13 -3.51 17.59 -2.73
C GLY A 13 -4.09 16.18 -2.88
N LEU A 14 -4.25 15.71 -4.12
CA LEU A 14 -4.72 14.35 -4.40
C LEU A 14 -3.72 13.29 -3.93
N MET A 15 -2.41 13.52 -4.08
CA MET A 15 -1.38 12.62 -3.56
C MET A 15 -1.47 12.49 -2.03
N LEU A 16 -1.59 13.61 -1.31
CA LEU A 16 -1.77 13.61 0.16
C LEU A 16 -3.04 12.87 0.59
N LEU A 17 -4.15 13.06 -0.15
CA LEU A 17 -5.38 12.33 0.11
C LEU A 17 -5.22 10.84 -0.14
N CYS A 18 -4.56 10.44 -1.24
CA CYS A 18 -4.34 9.03 -1.57
C CYS A 18 -3.49 8.32 -0.51
N THR A 19 -2.42 8.95 -0.02
CA THR A 19 -1.58 8.36 1.03
C THR A 19 -2.33 8.28 2.36
N THR A 20 -3.07 9.32 2.75
CA THR A 20 -3.84 9.35 4.01
C THR A 20 -4.99 8.35 4.00
N MET A 21 -5.73 8.28 2.88
CA MET A 21 -6.80 7.30 2.70
C MET A 21 -6.25 5.88 2.60
N GLY A 22 -5.10 5.70 1.94
CA GLY A 22 -4.41 4.41 1.87
C GLY A 22 -4.15 3.83 3.25
N GLU A 23 -3.58 4.66 4.13
CA GLU A 23 -3.29 4.29 5.51
C GLU A 23 -4.56 3.95 6.31
N LEU A 24 -5.61 4.78 6.20
CA LEU A 24 -6.88 4.56 6.89
C LEU A 24 -7.55 3.26 6.46
N ILE A 25 -7.66 3.03 5.15
CA ILE A 25 -8.33 1.86 4.60
C ILE A 25 -7.51 0.58 4.84
N GLY A 26 -6.18 0.66 4.70
CA GLY A 26 -5.29 -0.45 5.03
C GLY A 26 -5.45 -0.90 6.47
N ASN A 27 -5.39 0.04 7.42
CA ASN A 27 -5.63 -0.22 8.84
C ASN A 27 -7.06 -0.73 9.12
N LEU A 28 -8.07 -0.23 8.42
CA LEU A 28 -9.45 -0.72 8.54
C LEU A 28 -9.55 -2.20 8.13
N LEU A 29 -8.92 -2.59 7.02
CA LEU A 29 -8.92 -3.96 6.51
C LEU A 29 -8.16 -4.91 7.42
N SER A 30 -6.92 -4.55 7.80
CA SER A 30 -6.05 -5.46 8.56
C SER A 30 -6.43 -5.54 10.04
N ARG A 31 -6.72 -4.40 10.68
CA ARG A 31 -6.94 -4.30 12.14
C ARG A 31 -8.40 -4.34 12.54
N ASN A 32 -9.26 -3.50 11.94
CA ASN A 32 -10.66 -3.37 12.40
C ASN A 32 -11.55 -4.51 11.91
N LEU A 33 -11.27 -5.08 10.73
CA LEU A 33 -11.94 -6.28 10.22
C LEU A 33 -11.27 -7.59 10.67
N GLU A 34 -10.24 -7.49 11.52
CA GLU A 34 -9.47 -8.63 12.06
C GLU A 34 -8.98 -9.63 11.00
N LEU A 35 -8.84 -9.19 9.74
CA LEU A 35 -8.38 -10.04 8.65
C LEU A 35 -6.90 -10.44 8.82
N GLY A 36 -6.13 -9.64 9.57
CA GLY A 36 -4.68 -9.77 9.63
C GLY A 36 -4.02 -9.22 8.36
N TYR A 37 -2.71 -9.08 8.40
CA TYR A 37 -1.94 -8.46 7.31
C TYR A 37 -1.90 -9.35 6.06
N THR A 38 -1.84 -10.67 6.23
CA THR A 38 -1.73 -11.63 5.12
C THR A 38 -3.02 -11.72 4.31
N LYS A 39 -4.17 -11.87 4.98
CA LYS A 39 -5.46 -11.89 4.27
C LYS A 39 -5.81 -10.51 3.74
N GLY A 40 -5.46 -9.45 4.46
CA GLY A 40 -5.56 -8.06 3.97
C GLY A 40 -4.81 -7.86 2.66
N ALA A 41 -3.55 -8.32 2.59
CA ALA A 41 -2.75 -8.24 1.36
C ALA A 41 -3.33 -9.03 0.19
N VAL A 42 -3.91 -10.22 0.43
CA VAL A 42 -4.60 -10.99 -0.61
C VAL A 42 -5.82 -10.21 -1.13
N VAL A 43 -6.61 -9.60 -0.25
CA VAL A 43 -7.75 -8.76 -0.64
C VAL A 43 -7.28 -7.57 -1.47
N ASP A 44 -6.22 -6.88 -1.05
CA ASP A 44 -5.67 -5.74 -1.77
C ASP A 44 -5.18 -6.12 -3.17
N ILE A 45 -4.47 -7.25 -3.31
CA ILE A 45 -4.02 -7.77 -4.60
C ILE A 45 -5.23 -8.12 -5.48
N CYS A 46 -6.24 -8.80 -4.92
CA CYS A 46 -7.45 -9.14 -5.66
C CYS A 46 -8.19 -7.88 -6.16
N VAL A 47 -8.35 -6.87 -5.30
CA VAL A 47 -8.99 -5.60 -5.65
C VAL A 47 -8.18 -4.85 -6.70
N PHE A 48 -6.85 -4.79 -6.55
CA PHE A 48 -5.95 -4.18 -7.51
C PHE A 48 -6.02 -4.86 -8.88
N SER A 49 -5.90 -6.19 -8.91
CA SER A 49 -5.99 -6.97 -10.15
C SER A 49 -7.37 -6.85 -10.81
N PHE A 50 -8.45 -6.84 -10.03
CA PHE A 50 -9.81 -6.63 -10.55
C PHE A 50 -9.97 -5.24 -11.19
N ILE A 51 -9.46 -4.21 -10.54
CA ILE A 51 -9.46 -2.85 -11.07
C ILE A 51 -8.65 -2.79 -12.36
N VAL A 52 -7.44 -3.35 -12.40
CA VAL A 52 -6.60 -3.40 -13.61
C VAL A 52 -7.30 -4.18 -14.74
N ALA A 53 -7.91 -5.31 -14.46
CA ALA A 53 -8.63 -6.09 -15.46
C ALA A 53 -9.82 -5.31 -16.05
N THR A 54 -10.58 -4.63 -15.18
CA THR A 54 -11.70 -3.77 -15.57
C THR A 54 -11.24 -2.60 -16.45
N PHE A 55 -10.04 -2.06 -16.21
CA PHE A 55 -9.45 -1.00 -17.05
C PHE A 55 -9.27 -1.47 -18.49
N ILE A 56 -8.61 -2.62 -18.62
CA ILE A 56 -8.23 -3.20 -19.90
C ILE A 56 -9.50 -3.57 -20.67
N ALA A 57 -10.51 -4.10 -19.98
CA ALA A 57 -11.78 -4.48 -20.57
C ALA A 57 -12.61 -3.28 -21.04
N LEU A 58 -12.76 -2.23 -20.22
CA LEU A 58 -13.70 -1.14 -20.47
C LEU A 58 -13.11 0.08 -21.19
N ARG A 59 -11.79 0.10 -21.47
CA ARG A 59 -11.08 1.22 -22.12
C ARG A 59 -11.44 2.60 -21.54
N LEU A 60 -11.59 2.65 -20.22
CA LEU A 60 -12.08 3.82 -19.49
C LEU A 60 -11.12 5.00 -19.57
N LYS A 61 -11.62 6.20 -19.24
CA LYS A 61 -10.81 7.43 -19.21
C LYS A 61 -9.58 7.24 -18.31
N ARG A 62 -8.41 7.48 -18.90
CA ARG A 62 -7.09 7.26 -18.30
C ARG A 62 -6.87 8.02 -16.99
N ASP A 63 -7.50 9.18 -16.84
CA ASP A 63 -7.28 10.08 -15.69
C ASP A 63 -7.86 9.55 -14.38
N ILE A 64 -9.11 9.06 -14.37
CA ILE A 64 -9.74 8.51 -13.16
C ILE A 64 -9.00 7.23 -12.74
N TYR A 65 -8.67 6.40 -13.73
CA TYR A 65 -7.99 5.13 -13.49
C TYR A 65 -6.58 5.31 -12.92
N TYR A 66 -5.86 6.33 -13.38
CA TYR A 66 -4.57 6.70 -12.82
C TYR A 66 -4.66 6.96 -11.31
N TRP A 67 -5.65 7.75 -10.87
CA TRP A 67 -5.83 8.06 -9.46
C TRP A 67 -6.32 6.85 -8.65
N VAL A 68 -7.21 6.04 -9.20
CA VAL A 68 -7.67 4.80 -8.53
C VAL A 68 -6.51 3.82 -8.34
N LEU A 69 -5.64 3.63 -9.35
CA LEU A 69 -4.46 2.78 -9.19
C LEU A 69 -3.50 3.30 -8.12
N ILE A 70 -3.29 4.62 -8.05
CA ILE A 70 -2.46 5.21 -7.01
C ILE A 70 -3.08 4.99 -5.64
N LEU A 71 -4.39 5.18 -5.49
CA LEU A 71 -5.07 4.96 -4.22
C LEU A 71 -4.94 3.50 -3.76
N VAL A 72 -5.27 2.53 -4.63
CA VAL A 72 -5.19 1.10 -4.28
C VAL A 72 -3.75 0.66 -4.05
N GLY A 73 -2.80 1.20 -4.82
CA GLY A 73 -1.38 0.97 -4.57
C GLY A 73 -0.92 1.46 -3.19
N ASN A 74 -1.46 2.59 -2.71
CA ASN A 74 -1.17 3.07 -1.35
C ASN A 74 -1.78 2.18 -0.27
N ILE A 75 -3.02 1.68 -0.46
CA ILE A 75 -3.66 0.74 0.48
C ILE A 75 -2.80 -0.52 0.65
N GLY A 76 -2.43 -1.16 -0.47
CA GLY A 76 -1.58 -2.35 -0.45
C GLY A 76 -0.17 -2.06 0.08
N GLY A 77 0.36 -0.88 -0.21
CA GLY A 77 1.65 -0.40 0.31
C GLY A 77 1.68 -0.31 1.84
N THR A 78 0.63 0.24 2.46
CA THR A 78 0.48 0.28 3.92
C THR A 78 0.46 -1.12 4.50
N ASN A 79 -0.42 -2.01 4.00
CA ASN A 79 -0.54 -3.36 4.55
C ASN A 79 0.75 -4.18 4.40
N LEU A 80 1.49 -3.99 3.30
CA LEU A 80 2.79 -4.63 3.09
C LEU A 80 3.86 -4.07 4.04
N ALA A 81 3.93 -2.75 4.21
CA ALA A 81 4.87 -2.12 5.12
C ALA A 81 4.63 -2.56 6.57
N ASP A 82 3.36 -2.62 6.97
CA ASP A 82 2.93 -3.14 8.26
C ASP A 82 3.27 -4.61 8.42
N TRP A 83 3.04 -5.44 7.40
CA TRP A 83 3.42 -6.85 7.44
C TRP A 83 4.93 -7.05 7.62
N VAL A 84 5.76 -6.20 7.01
CA VAL A 84 7.23 -6.32 7.12
C VAL A 84 7.74 -5.88 8.49
N THR A 85 7.15 -4.83 9.07
CA THR A 85 7.72 -4.11 10.23
C THR A 85 7.03 -4.40 11.56
N LEU A 86 5.76 -4.77 11.55
CA LEU A 86 4.97 -5.00 12.76
C LEU A 86 5.00 -6.46 13.18
N GLU A 87 4.81 -6.67 14.48
CA GLU A 87 4.55 -8.00 15.01
C GLU A 87 3.21 -8.54 14.49
N PRO A 88 3.09 -9.87 14.32
CA PRO A 88 1.85 -10.47 13.83
C PRO A 88 0.67 -10.09 14.72
N LEU A 89 -0.40 -9.59 14.11
CA LEU A 89 -1.69 -9.46 14.79
C LEU A 89 -2.13 -10.83 15.30
N ALA A 90 -2.88 -10.90 16.41
CA ALA A 90 -3.29 -12.16 17.03
C ALA A 90 -4.02 -13.13 16.08
N ASN A 91 -4.63 -12.62 15.00
CA ASN A 91 -5.34 -13.40 13.99
C ASN A 91 -4.47 -13.80 12.76
N ASP A 92 -3.22 -13.37 12.72
CA ASP A 92 -2.26 -13.66 11.64
C ASP A 92 -1.10 -14.49 12.19
N ARG A 93 -0.91 -15.71 11.67
CA ARG A 93 0.14 -16.65 12.14
C ARG A 93 1.47 -16.50 11.40
N THR A 94 1.50 -15.62 10.42
CA THR A 94 2.65 -15.33 9.56
C THR A 94 3.48 -14.25 10.22
N TRP A 95 4.69 -14.62 10.62
CA TRP A 95 5.72 -13.70 11.06
C TRP A 95 6.05 -12.75 9.91
N GLY A 96 6.00 -11.44 10.19
CA GLY A 96 6.57 -10.45 9.30
C GLY A 96 8.04 -10.75 9.04
N ILE A 97 8.57 -10.38 7.86
CA ILE A 97 9.94 -10.72 7.45
C ILE A 97 10.98 -10.28 8.50
N LEU A 98 10.73 -9.19 9.23
CA LEU A 98 11.62 -8.67 10.27
C LEU A 98 11.20 -9.03 11.70
N ALA A 99 10.07 -9.70 11.89
CA ALA A 99 9.59 -10.11 13.20
C ALA A 99 10.60 -11.02 13.96
N PRO A 100 11.37 -11.92 13.30
CA PRO A 100 12.41 -12.71 13.97
C PRO A 100 13.57 -11.86 14.53
N LEU A 101 13.80 -10.65 14.00
CA LEU A 101 14.88 -9.79 14.47
C LEU A 101 14.53 -9.02 15.75
N GLN A 102 13.27 -9.04 16.21
CA GLN A 102 12.80 -8.32 17.41
C GLN A 102 13.25 -6.85 17.49
N LEU A 103 13.51 -6.22 16.34
CA LEU A 103 13.97 -4.83 16.23
C LEU A 103 12.92 -3.83 16.77
N GLY A 104 11.68 -4.29 16.94
CA GLY A 104 10.54 -3.42 17.22
C GLY A 104 10.20 -2.53 16.02
N THR A 105 9.02 -1.93 16.09
CA THR A 105 8.43 -1.16 14.97
C THR A 105 9.28 0.04 14.54
N LYS A 106 10.00 0.66 15.49
CA LYS A 106 10.83 1.85 15.25
C LYS A 106 12.13 1.53 14.50
N PHE A 107 12.86 0.48 14.88
CA PHE A 107 14.12 0.14 14.21
C PHE A 107 13.89 -0.71 12.95
N GLY A 108 12.84 -1.52 12.91
CA GLY A 108 12.45 -2.28 11.71
C GLY A 108 12.09 -1.37 10.53
N SER A 109 11.28 -0.33 10.78
CA SER A 109 10.91 0.65 9.74
C SER A 109 12.11 1.45 9.22
N LEU A 110 13.03 1.86 10.10
CA LEU A 110 14.28 2.51 9.71
C LEU A 110 15.15 1.62 8.81
N ALA A 111 15.30 0.34 9.15
CA ALA A 111 16.08 -0.60 8.35
C ALA A 111 15.51 -0.75 6.94
N VAL A 112 14.18 -0.94 6.82
CA VAL A 112 13.50 -1.03 5.51
C VAL A 112 13.69 0.25 4.70
N MET A 113 13.51 1.43 5.32
CA MET A 113 13.71 2.70 4.63
C MET A 113 15.13 2.85 4.11
N ILE A 114 16.15 2.54 4.91
CA ILE A 114 17.55 2.62 4.50
C ILE A 114 17.83 1.66 3.34
N THR A 115 17.37 0.41 3.43
CA THR A 115 17.54 -0.58 2.36
C THR A 115 16.88 -0.13 1.06
N LEU A 116 15.65 0.37 1.11
CA LEU A 116 14.96 0.88 -0.08
C LEU A 116 15.68 2.09 -0.69
N VAL A 117 16.15 3.02 0.14
CA VAL A 117 16.91 4.19 -0.34
C VAL A 117 18.21 3.75 -1.02
N VAL A 118 18.94 2.79 -0.44
CA VAL A 118 20.19 2.26 -1.04
C VAL A 118 19.94 1.51 -2.35
N ILE A 119 18.84 0.77 -2.48
CA ILE A 119 18.49 0.06 -3.73
C ILE A 119 18.09 1.03 -4.85
N LEU A 120 17.50 2.18 -4.50
CA LEU A 120 16.98 3.16 -5.45
C LEU A 120 17.99 4.25 -5.86
N LEU A 121 19.15 4.31 -5.19
CA LEU A 121 20.28 5.19 -5.53
C LEU A 121 21.26 4.48 -6.47
#